data_AF-S6EYT9-F1
#
_entry.id   AF-S6EYT9-F1
#
_cell.length_a   1.000
_cell.length_b   1.000
_cell.length_c   1.000
_cell.angle_alpha   90.00
_cell.angle_beta   90.00
_cell.angle_gamma   90.00
#
_symmetry.space_group_name_H-M   'P 1'
#
loop_
_entity.id
_entity.type
_entity.pdbx_description
1 polymer ?
#
loop_
_entity_poly.entity_id
_entity_poly.type
_entity_poly.pdbx_seq_one_letter_code
_entity_poly.pdbx_strand_id
1 'polypeptide(L)' 'MITKKQLKEDIITYDIITYTDENGEKVEYVEVTLVDRVIDVYMDIREVNIGLIANKIIEDNLYEE' A
#
# COMPACT_ATOMS: atom_id res chain seq x y z
N MET A 1 15.48 7.50 -5.02
CA MET A 1 14.49 7.62 -3.93
C MET A 1 13.33 8.46 -4.42
N ILE A 2 12.15 7.87 -4.52
CA ILE A 2 10.93 8.57 -4.87
C ILE A 2 10.53 9.54 -3.74
N THR A 3 10.03 10.72 -4.08
CA THR A 3 9.50 11.64 -3.06
C THR A 3 8.08 11.24 -2.69
N LYS A 4 7.67 11.51 -1.44
CA LYS A 4 6.27 11.34 -1.01
C LYS A 4 5.29 12.07 -1.94
N LYS A 5 5.68 13.23 -2.50
CA LYS A 5 4.81 13.97 -3.42
C LYS A 5 4.60 13.19 -4.73
N GLN A 6 5.69 12.74 -5.37
CA GLN A 6 5.62 11.95 -6.60
C GLN A 6 4.83 10.66 -6.38
N LEU A 7 5.13 9.92 -5.30
CA LEU A 7 4.43 8.67 -5.00
C LEU A 7 2.91 8.86 -4.88
N LYS A 8 2.45 9.97 -4.31
CA LYS A 8 1.00 10.28 -4.23
C LYS A 8 0.38 10.60 -5.59
N GLU A 9 1.14 11.22 -6.49
CA GLU A 9 0.71 11.55 -7.84
C GLU A 9 0.69 10.28 -8.73
N ASP A 10 1.57 9.32 -8.43
CA ASP A 10 1.67 8.06 -9.17
C ASP A 10 0.61 7.02 -8.75
N ILE A 11 -0.05 7.17 -7.59
CA ILE A 11 -1.13 6.28 -7.16
C ILE A 11 -2.37 6.52 -8.03
N ILE A 12 -2.76 5.49 -8.78
CA ILE A 12 -3.96 5.49 -9.63
C ILE A 12 -5.19 5.12 -8.79
N THR A 13 -5.12 4.00 -8.07
CA THR A 13 -6.18 3.50 -7.20
C THR A 13 -5.58 2.67 -6.07
N TYR A 14 -6.37 2.43 -5.04
CA TYR A 14 -6.05 1.47 -3.99
C TYR A 14 -7.31 0.74 -3.54
N ASP A 15 -7.15 -0.51 -3.16
CA ASP A 15 -8.22 -1.37 -2.68
C ASP A 15 -7.83 -2.01 -1.35
N ILE A 16 -8.79 -2.14 -0.43
CA ILE A 16 -8.57 -2.80 0.85
C ILE A 16 -8.83 -4.29 0.66
N ILE A 17 -7.80 -5.10 0.90
CA ILE A 17 -7.89 -6.55 0.80
C ILE A 17 -7.95 -7.15 2.20
N THR A 18 -8.89 -8.08 2.39
CA THR A 18 -9.03 -8.82 3.65
C THR A 18 -9.45 -10.25 3.36
N TYR A 19 -8.71 -11.21 3.88
CA TYR A 19 -9.06 -12.62 3.81
C TYR A 19 -8.53 -13.38 5.04
N THR A 20 -8.94 -14.64 5.16
CA THR A 20 -8.41 -15.58 6.15
C THR A 20 -7.56 -16.59 5.39
N ASP A 21 -6.31 -16.77 5.80
CA ASP A 21 -5.38 -17.68 5.16
C ASP A 21 -5.66 -19.16 5.52
N GLU A 22 -4.83 -20.07 5.01
CA GLU A 22 -4.97 -21.51 5.25
C GLU A 22 -4.76 -21.91 6.72
N ASN A 23 -4.11 -21.05 7.53
CA ASN A 23 -3.86 -21.26 8.95
C ASN A 23 -4.96 -20.66 9.84
N GLY A 24 -5.95 -19.97 9.25
CA GLY A 24 -6.97 -19.25 9.99
C GLY A 24 -6.55 -17.84 10.44
N GLU A 25 -5.40 -17.34 9.97
CA GLU A 25 -4.92 -15.99 10.27
C GLU A 25 -5.61 -14.96 9.37
N LYS A 26 -6.05 -13.85 9.97
CA LYS A 26 -6.63 -12.75 9.22
C LYS A 26 -5.52 -11.92 8.60
N VAL A 27 -5.53 -11.83 7.28
CA VAL A 27 -4.59 -11.02 6.50
C VAL A 27 -5.32 -9.76 6.02
N GLU A 28 -4.70 -8.61 6.25
CA GLU A 28 -5.20 -7.29 5.88
C GLU A 28 -4.07 -6.48 5.24
N TYR A 29 -4.32 -5.91 4.06
CA TYR A 29 -3.41 -4.98 3.41
C TYR A 29 -4.18 -4.08 2.44
N VAL A 30 -3.49 -3.05 1.95
CA VAL A 30 -3.98 -2.17 0.89
C VAL A 30 -3.21 -2.50 -0.37
N GLU A 31 -3.89 -2.98 -1.41
CA GLU A 31 -3.32 -3.16 -2.74
C GLU A 31 -3.29 -1.79 -3.42
N VAL A 32 -2.11 -1.32 -3.81
CA VAL A 32 -1.91 0.02 -4.37
C VAL A 32 -1.47 -0.12 -5.82
N THR A 33 -2.29 0.36 -6.74
CA THR A 33 -1.95 0.42 -8.16
C THR A 33 -1.28 1.76 -8.46
N LEU A 34 -0.01 1.71 -8.85
CA LEU A 34 0.79 2.84 -9.31
C LEU A 34 0.88 2.83 -10.85
N VAL A 35 1.47 3.87 -11.43
CA VAL A 35 1.66 3.98 -12.88
C VAL A 35 2.51 2.83 -13.46
N ASP A 36 3.48 2.32 -12.70
CA ASP A 36 4.47 1.34 -13.17
C ASP A 36 4.34 -0.06 -12.53
N ARG A 37 3.64 -0.19 -11.40
CA ARG A 37 3.55 -1.44 -10.63
C ARG A 37 2.34 -1.49 -9.69
N VAL A 38 2.14 -2.65 -9.08
CA VAL A 38 1.23 -2.85 -7.94
C VAL A 38 2.05 -3.18 -6.71
N ILE A 39 1.71 -2.59 -5.56
CA ILE A 39 2.38 -2.82 -4.28
C ILE A 39 1.34 -3.19 -3.22
N ASP A 40 1.60 -4.26 -2.48
CA ASP A 40 0.82 -4.62 -1.30
C ASP A 40 1.39 -3.90 -0.07
N VAL A 41 0.57 -3.06 0.56
CA VAL A 41 0.95 -2.24 1.70
C VAL A 41 0.25 -2.75 2.96
N TYR A 42 1.00 -3.44 3.81
CA TYR A 42 0.50 -3.96 5.08
C TYR A 42 0.36 -2.83 6.11
N MET A 43 -0.88 -2.41 6.36
CA MET A 43 -1.21 -1.32 7.29
C MET A 43 -2.59 -1.52 7.92
N ASP A 44 -2.89 -0.73 8.96
CA ASP A 44 -4.20 -0.73 9.61
C ASP A 44 -5.28 -0.24 8.63
N ILE A 45 -6.22 -1.12 8.29
CA ILE A 45 -7.26 -0.84 7.29
C ILE A 45 -8.43 -0.01 7.84
N ARG A 46 -8.46 0.31 9.14
CA ARG A 46 -9.50 1.15 9.74
C ARG A 46 -9.39 2.61 9.30
N GLU A 47 -8.19 3.06 8.95
CA GLU A 47 -7.94 4.39 8.43
C GLU A 47 -6.96 4.32 7.26
N VAL A 48 -7.51 4.39 6.04
CA VAL A 48 -6.73 4.34 4.80
C VAL A 48 -6.91 5.63 4.03
N ASN A 49 -5.80 6.29 3.70
CA ASN A 49 -5.76 7.38 2.75
C ASN A 49 -4.40 7.44 2.05
N ILE A 50 -4.36 8.09 0.89
CA ILE A 50 -3.17 8.26 0.05
C ILE A 50 -1.96 8.83 0.85
N GLY A 51 -2.22 9.68 1.85
CA GLY A 51 -1.20 10.22 2.74
C GLY A 51 -0.50 9.18 3.61
N LEU A 52 -1.27 8.26 4.17
CA LEU A 52 -0.79 7.16 5.02
C LEU A 52 -0.15 6.06 4.17
N ILE A 53 -0.77 5.70 3.04
CA ILE A 53 -0.22 4.73 2.09
C ILE A 53 1.18 5.16 1.63
N ALA A 54 1.32 6.40 1.15
CA ALA A 54 2.61 6.90 0.67
C ALA A 54 3.68 6.98 1.76
N ASN A 55 3.28 7.23 3.03
CA ASN A 55 4.22 7.15 4.14
C ASN A 55 4.70 5.72 4.34
N LYS A 56 3.75 4.77 4.40
CA LYS A 56 4.06 3.37 4.69
C LYS A 56 4.96 2.74 3.63
N ILE A 57 4.71 3.02 2.35
CA ILE A 57 5.57 2.58 1.23
C ILE A 57 7.02 3.09 1.40
N ILE A 58 7.21 4.32 1.87
CA ILE A 58 8.55 4.88 2.09
C ILE A 58 9.19 4.32 3.36
N GLU A 59 8.44 4.22 4.45
CA GLU A 59 8.89 3.70 5.75
C GLU A 59 9.33 2.24 5.65
N ASP A 60 8.55 1.43 4.93
CA ASP A 60 8.80 0.01 4.73
C ASP A 60 9.68 -0.27 3.49
N ASN A 61 10.09 0.79 2.77
CA ASN A 61 10.95 0.72 1.59
C ASN A 61 10.40 -0.22 0.49
N LEU A 62 9.09 -0.13 0.21
CA LEU A 62 8.38 -0.99 -0.74
C LEU A 62 8.48 -0.52 -2.20
N TYR A 63 9.06 0.66 -2.43
CA TYR A 63 9.29 1.25 -3.75
C TYR A 63 10.79 1.24 -4.08
N GLU A 64 11.36 0.05 -4.21
CA GLU A 64 12.71 -0.15 -4.73
C GLU A 64 12.66 -0.54 -6.22
N GLU A 65 13.61 -0.05 -7.01
CA GLU A 65 13.77 -0.39 -8.44
C GLU A 65 14.31 -1.82 -8.62
#